data_AF-A0A257LL42-F1
#
_entry.id   AF-A0A257LL42-F1
#
_cell.length_a   1.000
_cell.length_b   1.000
_cell.length_c   1.000
_cell.angle_alpha   90.00
_cell.angle_beta   90.00
_cell.angle_gamma   90.00
#
_symmetry.space_group_name_H-M   'P 1'
#
loop_
_entity.id
_entity.type
_entity.pdbx_description
1 polymer ?
#
loop_
_entity_poly.entity_id
_entity_poly.type
_entity_poly.pdbx_seq_one_letter_code
_entity_poly.pdbx_strand_id
1 'polypeptide(L)'
;MASFRYSAIRDSGEKVIGTIEGADRSLAISRLSEQGLHPIDIREDEQGGGVTSFMSLTAGRIPRQELTGFTRQLAWLLQAGTTLNRSLEILSGETFSKPLAAAVNEVRGAIRKGLSFHDA
;
A
#
# COMPACT_ATOMS: atom_id res chain seq x y z
N MET A 1 -6.53 -23.61 15.90
CA MET A 1 -7.38 -22.41 15.89
C MET A 1 -7.12 -21.71 14.57
N ALA A 2 -8.15 -21.41 13.80
CA ALA A 2 -8.00 -20.71 12.53
C ALA A 2 -7.94 -19.20 12.79
N SER A 3 -7.11 -18.50 12.02
CA SER A 3 -7.10 -17.04 12.01
C SER A 3 -7.92 -16.57 10.81
N PHE A 4 -8.80 -15.60 11.02
CA PHE A 4 -9.61 -14.98 9.98
C PHE A 4 -9.17 -13.53 9.82
N ARG A 5 -8.89 -13.11 8.59
CA ARG A 5 -8.61 -11.71 8.30
C ARG A 5 -9.90 -11.01 7.91
N TYR A 6 -10.12 -9.81 8.46
CA TYR A 6 -11.34 -9.06 8.23
C TYR A 6 -11.06 -7.61 7.85
N SER A 7 -11.95 -7.06 7.01
CA SER A 7 -12.08 -5.64 6.74
C SER A 7 -13.47 -5.23 7.21
N ALA A 8 -13.55 -4.42 8.26
CA ALA A 8 -14.80 -3.92 8.82
C ALA A 8 -14.87 -2.38 8.79
N ILE A 9 -16.08 -1.85 8.87
CA ILE A 9 -16.34 -0.43 9.10
C ILE A 9 -16.85 -0.28 10.53
N ARG A 10 -16.30 0.68 11.27
CA ARG A 10 -16.85 1.13 12.56
C ARG A 10 -18.03 2.09 12.31
N ASP A 11 -18.92 2.26 13.27
CA ASP A 11 -20.01 3.25 13.21
C ASP A 11 -19.56 4.69 12.89
N SER A 12 -18.29 5.02 13.17
CA SER A 12 -17.67 6.30 12.79
C SER A 12 -17.35 6.43 11.29
N GLY A 13 -17.59 5.39 10.48
CA GLY A 13 -17.20 5.30 9.07
C GLY A 13 -15.72 4.93 8.86
N GLU A 14 -14.97 4.69 9.93
CA GLU A 14 -13.56 4.31 9.86
C GLU A 14 -13.40 2.85 9.45
N LYS A 15 -12.60 2.61 8.40
CA LYS A 15 -12.30 1.26 7.92
C LYS A 15 -11.20 0.64 8.78
N VAL A 16 -11.53 -0.42 9.50
CA VAL A 16 -10.62 -1.19 10.36
C VAL A 16 -10.28 -2.50 9.68
N ILE A 17 -8.99 -2.76 9.51
CA ILE A 17 -8.47 -4.01 8.94
C ILE A 17 -7.70 -4.71 10.05
N GLY A 18 -8.02 -5.98 10.30
CA GLY A 18 -7.40 -6.74 11.37
C GLY A 18 -7.46 -8.24 11.12
N THR A 19 -6.89 -8.97 12.07
CA THR A 19 -6.98 -10.43 12.13
C THR A 19 -7.72 -10.80 13.41
N ILE A 20 -8.63 -11.76 13.33
CA ILE A 20 -9.37 -12.29 14.46
C ILE A 20 -9.25 -13.81 14.50
N GLU A 21 -9.00 -14.36 15.67
CA GLU A 21 -8.95 -15.81 15.84
C GLU A 21 -10.37 -16.36 16.01
N GLY A 22 -10.69 -17.42 15.28
CA GLY A 22 -11.99 -18.06 15.28
C GLY A 22 -11.89 -19.56 15.03
N ALA A 23 -12.89 -20.31 15.47
CA ALA A 23 -13.03 -21.71 15.07
C ALA A 23 -13.71 -21.84 13.71
N ASP A 24 -14.52 -20.84 13.32
CA ASP A 24 -15.34 -20.82 12.11
C ASP A 24 -15.59 -19.37 11.69
N ARG A 25 -15.83 -19.13 10.39
CA ARG A 25 -16.20 -17.82 9.83
C ARG A 25 -17.39 -17.20 10.55
N SER A 26 -18.39 -18.01 10.89
CA SER A 26 -19.59 -17.53 11.60
C SER A 26 -19.25 -17.01 13.00
N LEU A 27 -18.30 -17.65 13.68
CA LEU A 27 -17.86 -17.29 15.02
C LEU A 27 -16.98 -16.03 15.00
N ALA A 28 -16.18 -15.84 13.94
CA ALA A 28 -15.45 -14.61 13.68
C ALA A 28 -16.39 -13.42 13.42
N ILE A 29 -17.46 -13.60 12.64
CA ILE A 29 -18.48 -12.56 12.37
C ILE A 29 -19.14 -12.11 13.67
N SER A 30 -19.56 -13.05 14.52
CA SER A 30 -20.22 -12.71 15.79
C SER A 30 -19.30 -11.89 16.69
N ARG A 31 -18.02 -12.28 16.83
CA ARG A 31 -17.05 -11.51 17.63
C ARG A 31 -16.78 -10.12 17.07
N LEU A 32 -16.72 -9.97 15.75
CA LEU A 32 -16.58 -8.64 15.12
C LEU A 32 -17.80 -7.76 15.38
N SER A 33 -18.98 -8.36 15.30
CA SER A 33 -20.24 -7.66 15.58
C SER A 33 -20.35 -7.25 17.05
N GLU A 34 -19.91 -8.10 17.99
CA GLU A 34 -19.81 -7.78 19.43
C GLU A 34 -18.85 -6.61 19.71
N GLN A 35 -17.84 -6.41 18.86
CA GLN A 35 -16.90 -5.29 18.94
C GLN A 35 -17.43 -4.01 18.27
N GLY A 36 -18.66 -4.00 17.75
CA GLY A 36 -19.24 -2.86 17.02
C GLY A 36 -18.56 -2.63 15.67
N LEU A 37 -18.04 -3.69 15.05
CA LEU A 37 -17.39 -3.65 13.74
C LEU A 37 -18.29 -4.34 12.72
N HIS A 38 -18.69 -3.62 11.67
CA HIS A 38 -19.49 -4.17 10.57
C HIS A 38 -18.58 -4.79 9.50
N PRO A 39 -18.52 -6.13 9.35
CA PRO A 39 -17.60 -6.76 8.41
C PRO A 39 -18.06 -6.58 6.96
N ILE A 40 -17.15 -6.15 6.08
CA ILE A 40 -17.34 -6.05 4.63
C ILE A 40 -16.78 -7.28 3.92
N ASP A 41 -15.60 -7.74 4.35
CA ASP A 41 -14.93 -8.91 3.78
C ASP A 41 -14.26 -9.69 4.92
N ILE A 42 -14.42 -11.02 4.91
CA ILE A 42 -13.83 -11.95 5.89
C ILE A 42 -13.31 -13.15 5.13
N ARG A 43 -12.01 -13.42 5.26
CA ARG A 43 -11.33 -14.56 4.64
C ARG A 43 -10.60 -15.39 5.69
N GLU A 44 -10.68 -16.71 5.52
CA GLU A 44 -9.93 -17.65 6.33
C GLU A 44 -8.45 -17.61 5.93
N ASP A 45 -7.58 -17.40 6.92
CA ASP A 45 -6.13 -17.47 6.77
C ASP A 45 -5.76 -18.93 7.08
N GLU A 46 -5.88 -19.81 6.08
CA GLU A 46 -5.37 -21.17 6.18
C GLU A 46 -3.86 -21.09 6.48
N GLN A 47 -3.46 -21.70 7.59
CA GLN A 47 -2.09 -21.67 8.11
C GLN A 47 -1.10 -22.21 7.06
N GLY A 48 -0.54 -21.30 6.26
CA GLY A 48 0.42 -21.66 5.22
C GLY A 48 1.04 -20.51 4.43
N GLY A 49 0.71 -19.24 4.72
CA GLY A 49 1.22 -18.16 3.89
C GLY A 49 1.04 -16.77 4.47
N GLY A 50 1.87 -16.43 5.45
CA GLY A 50 2.33 -15.06 5.68
C GLY A 50 1.26 -13.98 5.91
N VAL A 51 1.31 -13.43 7.12
CA VAL A 51 0.78 -12.10 7.49
C VAL A 51 1.24 -10.97 6.51
N THR A 52 2.14 -11.27 5.57
CA THR A 52 2.57 -10.44 4.44
C THR A 52 1.53 -10.27 3.32
N SER A 53 0.54 -11.17 3.17
CA SER A 53 -0.24 -11.23 1.92
C SER A 53 -1.39 -10.21 1.79
N PHE A 54 -2.04 -9.78 2.88
CA PHE A 54 -2.99 -8.65 2.81
C PHE A 54 -2.37 -7.29 3.07
N MET A 55 -1.28 -7.23 3.82
CA MET A 55 -0.47 -6.01 3.79
C MET A 55 -0.05 -5.79 2.34
N SER A 56 0.34 -6.80 1.56
CA SER A 56 0.65 -6.67 0.13
C SER A 56 -0.46 -6.04 -0.74
N LEU A 57 -1.75 -6.31 -0.48
CA LEU A 57 -2.86 -5.75 -1.27
C LEU A 57 -3.07 -4.24 -1.08
N THR A 58 -2.62 -3.67 0.05
CA THR A 58 -2.67 -2.21 0.30
C THR A 58 -1.30 -1.55 0.53
N ALA A 59 -0.25 -2.32 0.79
CA ALA A 59 1.11 -1.85 1.03
C ALA A 59 1.82 -1.41 -0.24
N GLY A 60 1.22 -1.67 -1.41
CA GLY A 60 1.60 -1.05 -2.68
C GLY A 60 0.76 0.16 -3.07
N ARG A 61 -0.32 0.49 -2.34
CA ARG A 61 -1.17 1.65 -2.71
C ARG A 61 -0.52 2.94 -2.23
N ILE A 62 0.06 3.65 -3.18
CA ILE A 62 0.57 5.00 -2.97
C ILE A 62 -0.64 5.94 -2.78
N PRO A 63 -0.70 6.72 -1.68
CA PRO A 63 -1.77 7.68 -1.48
C PRO A 63 -1.73 8.75 -2.58
N ARG A 64 -2.92 9.09 -3.11
CA ARG A 64 -3.06 10.00 -4.28
C ARG A 64 -2.42 11.36 -4.05
N GLN A 65 -2.43 11.84 -2.81
CA GLN A 65 -1.81 13.10 -2.41
C GLN A 65 -0.28 13.07 -2.57
N GLU A 66 0.38 11.97 -2.18
CA GLU A 66 1.83 11.82 -2.38
C GLU A 66 2.18 11.70 -3.86
N LEU A 67 1.40 10.97 -4.64
CA LEU A 67 1.62 10.84 -6.08
C LEU A 67 1.47 12.20 -6.80
N THR A 68 0.53 13.03 -6.33
CA THR A 68 0.35 14.41 -6.82
C THR A 68 1.52 15.31 -6.42
N GLY A 69 2.04 15.16 -5.20
CA GLY A 69 3.23 15.88 -4.73
C GLY A 69 4.47 15.53 -5.56
N PHE A 70 4.74 14.23 -5.70
CA PHE A 70 5.84 13.69 -6.47
C PHE A 70 5.84 14.18 -7.92
N THR A 71 4.71 14.06 -8.63
CA THR A 71 4.62 14.49 -10.03
C THR A 71 4.82 16.00 -10.20
N ARG A 72 4.36 16.82 -9.25
CA ARG A 72 4.56 18.26 -9.25
C ARG A 72 6.03 18.63 -9.04
N GLN A 73 6.69 18.02 -8.04
CA GLN A 73 8.10 18.28 -7.76
C GLN A 73 8.99 17.80 -8.92
N LEU A 74 8.67 16.64 -9.51
CA LEU A 74 9.33 16.16 -10.72
C LEU A 74 9.20 17.19 -11.86
N ALA A 75 8.00 17.71 -12.10
CA ALA A 75 7.77 18.73 -13.12
C ALA A 75 8.59 20.00 -12.87
N TRP A 76 8.67 20.48 -11.62
CA TRP A 76 9.49 21.64 -11.28
C TRP A 76 10.98 21.41 -11.52
N LEU A 77 11.51 20.25 -11.13
CA LEU A 77 12.92 19.92 -11.35
C LEU A 77 13.25 19.83 -12.84
N LEU A 78 12.36 19.21 -13.64
CA LEU A 78 12.52 19.14 -15.09
C LEU A 78 12.42 20.51 -15.75
N GLN A 79 11.48 21.36 -15.33
CA GLN A 79 11.36 22.74 -15.80
C GLN A 79 12.58 23.60 -15.44
N ALA A 80 13.20 23.35 -14.28
CA ALA A 80 14.44 24.00 -13.86
C ALA A 80 15.68 23.54 -14.66
N GLY A 81 15.52 22.62 -15.63
CA GLY A 81 16.61 22.12 -16.46
C GLY A 81 17.41 20.98 -15.81
N THR A 82 16.91 20.39 -14.72
CA THR A 82 17.56 19.23 -14.10
C THR A 82 17.33 17.99 -14.96
N THR A 83 18.37 17.17 -15.14
CA THR A 83 18.23 15.92 -15.89
C THR A 83 17.29 14.95 -15.18
N LEU A 84 16.51 14.17 -15.94
CA LEU A 84 15.52 13.25 -15.37
C LEU A 84 16.11 12.30 -14.32
N ASN A 85 17.29 11.73 -14.59
CA ASN A 85 17.98 10.84 -13.65
C ASN A 85 18.35 11.55 -12.33
N ARG A 86 18.77 12.82 -12.41
CA ARG A 86 19.09 13.64 -11.25
C ARG A 86 17.83 14.04 -10.49
N SER A 87 16.73 14.35 -11.19
CA SER A 87 15.44 14.64 -10.55
C SER A 87 14.90 13.44 -9.79
N LEU A 88 14.94 12.24 -10.39
CA LEU A 88 14.55 10.99 -9.72
C LEU A 88 15.47 10.64 -8.55
N GLU A 89 16.76 10.99 -8.65
CA GLU A 89 17.70 10.83 -7.53
C GLU A 89 17.32 11.70 -6.33
N ILE A 90 17.05 12.99 -6.57
CA ILE A 90 16.61 13.93 -5.52
C ILE A 90 15.31 13.43 -4.89
N LEU A 91 14.31 13.09 -5.70
CA LEU A 91 13.00 12.64 -5.23
C LEU A 91 13.07 11.28 -4.51
N SER A 92 13.98 10.39 -4.88
CA SER A 92 14.17 9.12 -4.15
C SER A 92 14.69 9.30 -2.72
N GLY A 93 15.34 10.44 -2.43
CA GLY A 93 15.85 10.80 -1.11
C GLY A 93 14.86 11.61 -0.27
N GLU A 94 13.77 12.10 -0.86
CA GLU A 94 12.71 12.77 -0.11
C GLU A 94 11.82 11.77 0.64
N THR A 95 11.25 12.22 1.75
CA THR A 95 10.46 11.39 2.67
C THR A 95 9.07 11.09 2.10
N PHE A 96 9.02 10.20 1.11
CA PHE A 96 7.78 9.62 0.59
C PHE A 96 7.42 8.32 1.33
N SER A 97 6.18 7.86 1.19
CA SER A 97 5.79 6.55 1.68
C SER A 97 6.70 5.45 1.11
N LYS A 98 6.95 4.41 1.92
CA LYS A 98 7.74 3.23 1.53
C LYS A 98 7.38 2.67 0.14
N PRO A 99 6.10 2.52 -0.26
CA PRO A 99 5.76 2.05 -1.61
C PRO A 99 6.19 2.99 -2.73
N LEU A 100 6.03 4.30 -2.56
CA LEU A 100 6.41 5.28 -3.58
C LEU A 100 7.94 5.34 -3.73
N ALA A 101 8.68 5.31 -2.62
CA ALA A 101 10.13 5.24 -2.64
C ALA A 101 10.65 3.97 -3.33
N ALA A 102 10.01 2.82 -3.12
CA ALA A 102 10.36 1.58 -3.80
C ALA A 102 10.14 1.68 -5.32
N ALA A 103 8.98 2.19 -5.75
CA ALA A 103 8.64 2.37 -7.17
C ALA A 103 9.61 3.33 -7.87
N VAL A 104 9.93 4.47 -7.25
CA VAL A 104 10.88 5.45 -7.83
C VAL A 104 12.29 4.85 -7.98
N ASN A 105 12.72 4.00 -7.03
CA ASN A 105 14.00 3.33 -7.11
C ASN A 105 14.05 2.29 -8.24
N GLU A 106 12.95 1.56 -8.45
CA GLU A 106 12.81 0.60 -9.55
C GLU A 106 12.90 1.30 -10.91
N VAL A 107 12.09 2.34 -11.11
CA VAL A 107 12.08 3.16 -12.33
C VAL A 107 13.46 3.74 -12.62
N ARG A 108 14.14 4.28 -11.59
CA ARG A 108 15.51 4.81 -11.73
C ARG A 108 16.51 3.71 -12.11
N GLY A 109 16.35 2.50 -11.57
CA GLY A 109 17.14 1.33 -11.94
C GLY A 109 16.92 0.91 -13.40
N ALA A 110 15.68 0.92 -13.88
CA ALA A 110 15.32 0.65 -15.27
C ALA A 110 15.90 1.69 -16.24
N ILE A 111 15.78 2.98 -15.92
CA ILE A 111 16.39 4.05 -16.74
C ILE A 111 17.92 3.93 -16.79
N ARG A 112 18.57 3.58 -15.67
CA ARG A 112 20.02 3.33 -15.65
C ARG A 112 20.44 2.15 -16.52
N LYS A 113 19.54 1.17 -16.72
CA LYS A 113 19.74 0.05 -17.65
C LYS A 113 19.45 0.42 -19.11
N GLY A 114 19.03 1.66 -19.38
CA GLY A 114 18.77 2.17 -20.73
C GLY A 114 17.31 2.08 -21.19
N LEU A 115 16.37 1.71 -20.30
CA LEU A 115 14.94 1.78 -20.63
C LEU A 115 14.46 3.23 -20.71
N SER A 116 13.45 3.46 -21.55
CA SER A 116 12.76 4.75 -21.62
C SER A 116 11.94 4.97 -20.34
N PHE A 117 11.69 6.23 -19.97
CA PHE A 117 10.92 6.56 -18.76
C PHE A 117 9.46 6.09 -18.80
N HIS A 118 8.89 5.94 -19.98
CA HIS A 118 7.53 5.43 -20.13
C HIS A 118 7.46 3.91 -19.93
N ASP A 119 8.52 3.19 -20.32
CA ASP A 119 8.58 1.73 -20.25
C ASP A 119 9.13 1.22 -18.91
N ALA A 120 9.81 2.10 -18.18
CA ALA A 120 10.34 1.88 -16.84
C ALA A 120 9.28 2.05 -15.75
#